data_AF-A0A0Q8R2P7-F1
#
_entry.id   AF-A0A0Q8R2P7-F1
#
_cell.length_a   1.000
_cell.length_b   1.000
_cell.length_c   1.000
_cell.angle_alpha   90.00
_cell.angle_beta   90.00
_cell.angle_gamma   90.00
#
_symmetry.space_group_name_H-M   'P 1'
#
loop_
_entity.id
_entity.type
_entity.pdbx_description
1 polymer ?
#
loop_
_entity_poly.entity_id
_entity_poly.type
_entity_poly.pdbx_seq_one_letter_code
_entity_poly.pdbx_strand_id
1 'polypeptide(L)'
;MFTRLRHWSHTLFSRLPVALPGGCAFCGLEAIDGLCKGCHGQFLALQPNRCRCCATPMHQAGDTICGECLRHPPAFDATIAAADYAAPVDRLVLALKFGARLDLASLFATMMRDALLARQDTALPSLLCAVPLGRTRLTERGFNQALEMARPLSRSLGIPLHSRLALRQRETQAQAQLDPSQRQQNIHHAFSLQAQTMELVRGAHIGVVDDVMTTGQTMNEFAAMLKRYGAARVTGIVFARTPPQ
;
A
#
# COMPACT_ATOMS: atom_id res chain seq x y z
N MET A 1 10.16 -43.62 20.02
CA MET A 1 10.99 -42.67 19.24
C MET A 1 10.08 -41.75 18.43
N PHE A 2 9.24 -40.99 19.14
CA PHE A 2 8.24 -40.09 18.56
C PHE A 2 8.56 -38.64 18.95
N THR A 3 8.36 -37.80 17.95
CA THR A 3 8.76 -36.41 17.75
C THR A 3 8.30 -35.43 18.83
N ARG A 4 9.25 -34.59 19.22
CA ARG A 4 9.15 -33.49 20.17
C ARG A 4 8.05 -32.49 19.81
N LEU A 5 7.14 -32.27 20.76
CA LEU A 5 6.27 -31.11 20.87
C LEU A 5 7.10 -29.82 20.83
N ARG A 6 6.96 -29.05 19.74
CA ARG A 6 7.41 -27.66 19.66
C ARG A 6 6.35 -26.78 20.35
N HIS A 7 6.53 -26.53 21.63
CA HIS A 7 6.01 -25.32 22.27
C HIS A 7 6.80 -24.13 21.75
N TRP A 8 6.21 -23.37 20.81
CA TRP A 8 6.62 -22.00 20.56
C TRP A 8 5.65 -21.09 21.30
N SER A 9 6.20 -20.47 22.33
CA SER A 9 5.57 -19.55 23.27
C SER A 9 4.91 -18.37 22.55
N HIS A 10 3.59 -18.27 22.70
CA HIS A 10 2.74 -17.12 22.36
C HIS A 10 2.97 -15.89 23.27
N THR A 11 4.14 -15.73 23.89
CA THR A 11 4.44 -14.63 24.82
C THR A 11 5.32 -13.59 24.15
N LEU A 12 4.67 -12.64 23.46
CA LEU A 12 5.02 -11.20 23.40
C LEU A 12 3.98 -10.37 22.61
N PHE A 13 2.71 -10.79 22.56
CA PHE A 13 1.58 -9.89 22.30
C PHE A 13 0.98 -9.50 23.65
N SER A 14 1.15 -8.25 24.10
CA SER A 14 0.21 -7.49 24.97
C SER A 14 0.89 -6.37 25.77
N ARG A 15 1.50 -5.39 25.10
CA ARG A 15 1.59 -4.01 25.64
C ARG A 15 1.33 -2.93 24.59
N LEU A 16 0.56 -3.27 23.55
CA LEU A 16 -0.18 -2.26 22.81
C LEU A 16 -1.50 -2.10 23.55
N PRO A 17 -1.80 -0.93 24.15
CA PRO A 17 -3.11 -0.70 24.74
C PRO A 17 -4.15 -1.01 23.66
N VAL A 18 -5.09 -1.89 24.00
CA VAL A 18 -6.34 -2.02 23.27
C VAL A 18 -6.89 -0.61 23.17
N ALA A 19 -6.84 -0.04 21.96
CA ALA A 19 -7.19 1.36 21.76
C ALA A 19 -8.68 1.50 22.07
N LEU A 20 -8.96 2.16 23.19
CA LEU A 20 -10.25 2.80 23.38
C LEU A 20 -10.47 3.76 22.20
N PRO A 21 -11.70 3.91 21.68
CA PRO A 21 -12.00 4.91 20.68
C PRO A 21 -11.43 6.27 21.14
N GLY A 22 -10.51 6.85 20.36
CA GLY A 22 -9.84 8.12 20.68
C GLY A 22 -8.40 8.04 21.21
N GLY A 23 -7.76 6.87 21.23
CA GLY A 23 -6.33 6.75 21.57
C GLY A 23 -5.38 6.82 20.36
N CYS A 24 -4.18 7.37 20.56
CA CYS A 24 -3.09 7.44 19.59
C CYS A 24 -2.54 6.04 19.29
N ALA A 25 -2.39 5.71 18.01
CA ALA A 25 -1.91 4.41 17.54
C ALA A 25 -0.49 4.04 18.02
N PHE A 26 0.34 5.03 18.40
CA PHE A 26 1.69 4.81 18.90
C PHE A 26 1.79 4.81 20.43
N CYS A 27 1.28 5.86 21.09
CA CYS A 27 1.50 6.07 22.53
C CYS A 27 0.27 5.82 23.41
N GLY A 28 -0.91 5.63 22.82
CA GLY A 28 -2.17 5.40 23.54
C GLY A 28 -2.78 6.65 24.20
N LEU A 29 -2.11 7.81 24.17
CA LEU A 29 -2.67 9.09 24.64
C LEU A 29 -3.83 9.56 23.75
N GLU A 30 -4.64 10.48 24.25
CA GLU A 30 -5.77 11.03 23.51
C GLU A 30 -5.37 11.59 22.13
N ALA A 31 -6.17 11.22 21.11
CA ALA A 31 -5.98 11.62 19.74
C ALA A 31 -7.32 11.71 18.99
N ILE A 32 -7.50 12.81 18.27
CA ILE A 32 -8.54 12.95 17.26
C ILE A 32 -8.01 12.22 16.01
N ASP A 33 -8.78 11.27 15.48
CA ASP A 33 -8.44 10.43 14.31
C ASP A 33 -7.28 9.43 14.51
N GLY A 34 -6.98 9.07 15.75
CA GLY A 34 -6.08 7.94 16.07
C GLY A 34 -4.58 8.27 16.04
N LEU A 35 -4.20 9.54 15.91
CA LEU A 35 -2.80 9.97 16.00
C LEU A 35 -2.65 11.31 16.73
N CYS A 36 -1.86 11.35 17.81
CA CYS A 36 -1.59 12.60 18.52
C CYS A 36 -0.51 13.44 17.81
N LYS A 37 -0.54 14.76 18.02
CA LYS A 37 0.43 15.71 17.43
C LYS A 37 1.88 15.34 17.72
N GLY A 38 2.17 14.84 18.93
CA GLY A 38 3.52 14.42 19.33
C GLY A 38 4.05 13.26 18.50
N CYS A 39 3.28 12.17 18.37
CA CYS A 39 3.68 11.02 17.55
C CYS A 39 3.69 11.34 16.05
N HIS A 40 2.77 12.18 15.57
CA HIS A 40 2.83 12.69 14.20
C HIS A 40 4.16 13.44 13.95
N GLY A 41 4.51 14.39 14.83
CA GLY A 41 5.76 15.15 14.76
C GLY A 41 7.00 14.26 14.79
N GLN A 42 7.02 13.28 15.69
CA GLN A 42 8.20 12.44 15.92
C GLN A 42 8.43 11.41 14.80
N PHE A 43 7.37 10.79 14.29
CA PHE A 43 7.51 9.62 13.41
C PHE A 43 7.09 9.86 11.96
N LEU A 44 6.34 10.94 11.67
CA LEU A 44 5.66 11.12 10.38
C LEU A 44 5.86 12.50 9.74
N ALA A 45 6.43 13.47 10.47
CA ALA A 45 6.61 14.83 9.96
C ALA A 45 7.73 14.97 8.92
N LEU A 46 8.74 14.09 8.96
CA LEU A 46 9.82 14.10 7.98
C LEU A 46 9.35 13.42 6.70
N GLN A 47 8.96 14.23 5.72
CA GLN A 47 8.69 13.75 4.37
C GLN A 47 9.97 13.95 3.54
N PRO A 48 10.75 12.90 3.26
CA PRO A 48 11.96 13.02 2.46
C PRO A 48 11.60 13.49 1.04
N ASN A 49 12.56 14.07 0.33
CA ASN A 49 12.43 14.16 -1.12
C ASN A 49 12.28 12.74 -1.67
N ARG A 50 11.29 12.50 -2.54
CA ARG A 50 10.97 11.16 -3.06
C ARG A 50 10.99 11.15 -4.57
N CYS A 51 11.42 10.03 -5.14
CA CYS A 51 11.27 9.77 -6.57
C CYS A 51 9.79 9.93 -6.98
N ARG A 52 9.49 10.77 -7.97
CA ARG A 52 8.12 11.00 -8.45
C ARG A 52 7.48 9.73 -9.02
N CYS A 53 8.29 8.79 -9.50
CA CYS A 53 7.83 7.51 -10.03
C CYS A 53 7.61 6.47 -8.93
N CYS A 54 8.65 6.04 -8.20
CA CYS A 54 8.55 4.90 -7.26
C CYS A 54 8.48 5.28 -5.78
N ALA A 55 8.44 6.57 -5.44
CA ALA A 55 8.40 7.10 -4.08
C ALA A 55 9.59 6.75 -3.17
N THR A 56 10.65 6.12 -3.69
CA THR A 56 11.90 5.87 -2.95
C THR A 56 12.48 7.20 -2.44
N PRO A 57 12.85 7.31 -1.16
CA PRO A 57 13.56 8.48 -0.63
C PRO A 57 14.84 8.81 -1.42
N MET A 58 15.11 10.09 -1.61
CA MET A 58 16.23 10.62 -2.38
C MET A 58 17.04 11.60 -1.53
N HIS A 59 18.37 11.48 -1.60
CA HIS A 59 19.29 12.31 -0.82
C HIS A 59 19.47 13.71 -1.41
N GLN A 60 19.35 13.87 -2.74
CA GLN A 60 19.60 15.13 -3.43
C GLN A 60 18.28 15.83 -3.78
N ALA A 61 18.24 17.13 -3.52
CA ALA A 61 17.19 18.01 -4.02
C ALA A 61 17.47 18.35 -5.49
N GLY A 62 16.48 18.19 -6.37
CA GLY A 62 16.59 18.52 -7.80
C GLY A 62 16.27 17.35 -8.73
N ASP A 63 16.68 16.13 -8.36
CA ASP A 63 16.30 14.94 -9.10
C ASP A 63 14.83 14.58 -8.84
N THR A 64 14.08 14.42 -9.92
CA THR A 64 12.65 14.07 -9.86
C THR A 64 12.41 12.57 -9.98
N ILE A 65 13.35 11.81 -10.55
CA ILE A 65 13.25 10.37 -10.80
C ILE A 65 14.57 9.71 -10.39
N CYS A 66 14.52 8.60 -9.65
CA CYS A 66 15.73 7.88 -9.24
C CYS A 66 16.36 7.08 -10.39
N GLY A 67 17.65 6.77 -10.27
CA GLY A 67 18.40 6.04 -11.30
C GLY A 67 17.82 4.66 -11.66
N GLU A 68 17.16 3.97 -10.72
CA GLU A 68 16.52 2.70 -11.02
C GLU A 68 15.31 2.85 -11.94
N CYS A 69 14.46 3.85 -11.68
CA CYS A 69 13.33 4.16 -12.56
C CYS A 69 13.77 4.70 -13.93
N LEU A 70 14.93 5.37 -14.00
CA LEU A 70 15.49 5.80 -15.29
C LEU A 70 15.99 4.62 -16.13
N ARG A 71 16.68 3.65 -15.50
CA ARG A 71 17.19 2.45 -16.19
C ARG A 71 16.08 1.47 -16.54
N HIS A 72 15.12 1.29 -15.63
CA HIS A 72 14.01 0.34 -15.78
C HIS A 72 12.68 1.04 -15.50
N PRO A 73 12.14 1.79 -16.48
CA PRO A 73 10.87 2.48 -16.31
C PRO A 73 9.74 1.48 -15.99
N PRO A 74 9.03 1.64 -14.86
CA PRO A 74 7.89 0.80 -14.55
C PRO A 74 6.65 1.22 -15.37
N ALA A 75 5.63 0.37 -15.36
CA ALA A 75 4.36 0.62 -16.04
C ALA A 75 3.44 1.62 -15.33
N PHE A 76 3.65 1.89 -14.04
CA PHE A 76 2.96 2.98 -13.33
C PHE A 76 3.67 4.31 -13.55
N ASP A 77 2.90 5.40 -13.59
CA ASP A 77 3.43 6.73 -13.92
C ASP A 77 3.95 7.47 -12.68
N ALA A 78 3.38 7.19 -11.51
CA ALA A 78 3.77 7.82 -10.25
C ALA A 78 3.36 6.97 -9.05
N THR A 79 4.00 7.22 -7.91
CA THR A 79 3.61 6.68 -6.61
C THR A 79 3.67 7.80 -5.57
N ILE A 80 2.62 7.88 -4.77
CA ILE A 80 2.55 8.69 -3.56
C ILE A 80 2.66 7.76 -2.35
N ALA A 81 3.59 8.06 -1.45
CA ALA A 81 3.77 7.33 -0.20
C ALA A 81 3.62 8.29 0.98
N ALA A 82 2.79 7.92 1.96
CA ALA A 82 2.55 8.76 3.13
C ALA A 82 3.67 8.65 4.18
N ALA A 83 4.40 7.53 4.21
CA ALA A 83 5.45 7.28 5.17
C ALA A 83 6.54 6.33 4.61
N ASP A 84 7.64 6.20 5.36
CA ASP A 84 8.60 5.13 5.14
C ASP A 84 8.17 3.87 5.90
N TYR A 85 8.36 2.72 5.26
CA TYR A 85 8.16 1.42 5.91
C TYR A 85 9.40 1.08 6.75
N ALA A 86 9.49 1.72 7.91
CA ALA A 86 10.57 1.59 8.88
C ALA A 86 10.01 1.69 10.32
N ALA A 87 10.82 1.31 11.32
CA ALA A 87 10.40 1.41 12.72
C ALA A 87 10.18 2.88 13.14
N PRO A 88 9.10 3.20 13.90
CA PRO A 88 8.05 2.29 14.41
C PRO A 88 6.81 2.16 13.50
N VAL A 89 6.78 2.81 12.33
CA VAL A 89 5.63 2.83 11.40
C VAL A 89 5.27 1.43 10.88
N ASP A 90 6.28 0.59 10.66
CA ASP A 90 6.13 -0.81 10.28
C ASP A 90 5.18 -1.59 11.21
N ARG A 91 5.21 -1.32 12.52
CA ARG A 91 4.33 -1.96 13.51
C ARG A 91 2.86 -1.65 13.29
N LEU A 92 2.53 -0.44 12.84
CA LEU A 92 1.14 -0.09 12.53
C LEU A 92 0.64 -0.88 11.32
N VAL A 93 1.48 -1.04 10.30
CA VAL A 93 1.14 -1.87 9.14
C VAL A 93 0.93 -3.33 9.56
N LEU A 94 1.81 -3.87 10.40
CA LEU A 94 1.67 -5.23 10.92
C LEU A 94 0.40 -5.39 11.77
N ALA A 95 0.07 -4.39 12.60
CA ALA A 95 -1.16 -4.38 13.39
C ALA A 95 -2.41 -4.37 12.50
N LEU A 96 -2.41 -3.62 11.40
CA LEU A 96 -3.49 -3.68 10.41
C LEU A 96 -3.53 -5.05 9.73
N LYS A 97 -2.40 -5.57 9.22
CA LYS A 97 -2.34 -6.81 8.43
C LYS A 97 -2.67 -8.08 9.22
N PHE A 98 -2.25 -8.15 10.47
CA PHE A 98 -2.25 -9.39 11.26
C PHE A 98 -3.00 -9.26 12.59
N GLY A 99 -3.12 -8.03 13.12
CA GLY A 99 -3.88 -7.75 14.34
C GLY A 99 -5.33 -7.31 14.10
N ALA A 100 -5.79 -7.28 12.83
CA ALA A 100 -7.12 -6.85 12.43
C ALA A 100 -7.54 -5.46 12.99
N ARG A 101 -6.56 -4.57 13.20
CA ARG A 101 -6.78 -3.19 13.67
C ARG A 101 -7.31 -2.30 12.54
N LEU A 102 -8.56 -2.53 12.13
CA LEU A 102 -9.22 -1.82 11.03
C LEU A 102 -9.42 -0.32 11.30
N ASP A 103 -9.38 0.08 12.57
CA ASP A 103 -9.34 1.49 12.98
C ASP A 103 -8.16 2.24 12.34
N LEU A 104 -7.02 1.56 12.12
CA LEU A 104 -5.85 2.13 11.45
C LEU A 104 -6.09 2.43 9.97
N ALA A 105 -7.07 1.80 9.32
CA ALA A 105 -7.34 2.03 7.91
C ALA A 105 -7.79 3.48 7.62
N SER A 106 -8.55 4.08 8.54
CA SER A 106 -8.97 5.48 8.44
C SER A 106 -7.82 6.46 8.69
N LEU A 107 -6.95 6.14 9.65
CA LEU A 107 -5.71 6.90 9.88
C LEU A 107 -4.82 6.87 8.64
N PHE A 108 -4.58 5.68 8.07
CA PHE A 108 -3.74 5.52 6.88
C PHE A 108 -4.33 6.24 5.67
N ALA A 109 -5.65 6.18 5.48
CA ALA A 109 -6.34 6.91 4.42
C ALA A 109 -6.19 8.43 4.57
N THR A 110 -6.30 8.96 5.79
CA THR A 110 -6.08 10.38 6.08
C THR A 110 -4.67 10.81 5.70
N MET A 111 -3.66 10.02 6.09
CA MET A 111 -2.27 10.32 5.75
C MET A 111 -2.00 10.21 4.24
N MET A 112 -2.57 9.21 3.57
CA MET A 112 -2.47 9.07 2.12
C MET A 112 -3.15 10.22 1.37
N ARG A 113 -4.30 10.68 1.85
CA ARG A 113 -4.99 11.88 1.32
C ARG A 113 -4.09 13.10 1.45
N ASP A 114 -3.54 13.35 2.63
CA ASP A 114 -2.71 14.54 2.88
C ASP A 114 -1.42 14.51 2.03
N ALA A 115 -0.78 13.34 1.91
CA ALA A 115 0.36 13.16 1.01
C ALA A 115 0.02 13.38 -0.47
N LEU A 116 -1.17 12.95 -0.90
CA LEU A 116 -1.64 13.17 -2.27
C LEU A 116 -1.96 14.64 -2.53
N LEU A 117 -2.65 15.32 -1.61
CA LEU A 117 -3.02 16.73 -1.74
C LEU A 117 -1.83 17.68 -1.63
N ALA A 118 -0.76 17.28 -0.94
CA ALA A 118 0.49 18.03 -0.89
C ALA A 118 1.23 18.07 -2.25
N ARG A 119 0.89 17.18 -3.19
CA ARG A 119 1.51 17.13 -4.53
C ARG A 119 0.83 18.10 -5.48
N GLN A 120 1.49 19.23 -5.74
CA GLN A 120 1.01 20.23 -6.69
C GLN A 120 1.17 19.82 -8.17
N ASP A 121 2.02 18.82 -8.44
CA ASP A 121 2.41 18.39 -9.79
C ASP A 121 1.57 17.22 -10.34
N THR A 122 0.58 16.73 -9.58
CA THR A 122 -0.15 15.52 -9.90
C THR A 122 -1.65 15.78 -9.83
N ALA A 123 -2.36 15.63 -10.95
CA ALA A 123 -3.81 15.63 -10.96
C ALA A 123 -4.36 14.50 -10.08
N LEU A 124 -5.53 14.70 -9.49
CA LEU A 124 -6.22 13.63 -8.76
C LEU A 124 -6.72 12.56 -9.74
N PRO A 125 -6.69 11.27 -9.36
CA PRO A 125 -7.29 10.21 -10.16
C PRO A 125 -8.78 10.42 -10.40
N SER A 126 -9.29 10.01 -11.56
CA SER A 126 -10.72 9.99 -11.84
C SER A 126 -11.44 8.85 -11.14
N LEU A 127 -10.71 7.79 -10.77
CA LEU A 127 -11.23 6.68 -9.98
C LEU A 127 -10.15 6.04 -9.11
N LEU A 128 -10.58 5.37 -8.04
CA LEU A 128 -9.73 4.54 -7.18
C LEU A 128 -10.05 3.07 -7.36
N CYS A 129 -9.04 2.22 -7.21
CA CYS A 129 -9.18 0.80 -6.96
C CYS A 129 -8.15 0.35 -5.93
N ALA A 130 -8.40 -0.78 -5.27
CA ALA A 130 -7.44 -1.38 -4.35
C ALA A 130 -6.73 -2.55 -5.03
N VAL A 131 -5.45 -2.78 -4.71
CA VAL A 131 -4.76 -3.99 -5.15
C VAL A 131 -5.52 -5.22 -4.61
N PRO A 132 -5.96 -6.15 -5.47
CA PRO A 132 -6.72 -7.30 -5.02
C PRO A 132 -5.82 -8.29 -4.27
N LEU A 133 -6.33 -8.77 -3.15
CA LEU A 133 -5.71 -9.81 -2.35
C LEU A 133 -6.04 -11.19 -2.95
N GLY A 134 -5.12 -12.15 -2.83
CA GLY A 134 -5.40 -13.55 -3.19
C GLY A 134 -6.47 -14.14 -2.28
N ARG A 135 -7.24 -15.11 -2.79
CA ARG A 135 -8.28 -15.85 -2.06
C ARG A 135 -7.75 -16.47 -0.78
N THR A 136 -6.57 -17.11 -0.81
CA THR A 136 -6.01 -17.74 0.39
C THR A 136 -5.78 -16.72 1.50
N ARG A 137 -5.08 -15.62 1.17
CA ARG A 137 -4.83 -14.54 2.13
C ARG A 137 -6.10 -13.83 2.57
N LEU A 138 -7.09 -13.71 1.68
CA LEU A 138 -8.39 -13.12 2.02
C LEU A 138 -9.16 -14.00 3.01
N THR A 139 -9.12 -15.33 2.86
CA THR A 139 -9.70 -16.27 3.82
C THR A 139 -8.96 -16.27 5.15
N GLU A 140 -7.63 -16.27 5.13
CA GLU A 140 -6.79 -16.23 6.35
C GLU A 140 -6.98 -14.92 7.14
N ARG A 141 -7.04 -13.79 6.44
CA ARG A 141 -7.10 -12.45 7.05
C ARG A 141 -8.53 -11.98 7.32
N GLY A 142 -9.50 -12.43 6.54
CA GLY A 142 -10.90 -12.01 6.60
C GLY A 142 -11.20 -10.67 5.91
N PHE A 143 -10.19 -9.91 5.47
CA PHE A 143 -10.35 -8.61 4.80
C PHE A 143 -9.19 -8.30 3.85
N ASN A 144 -9.42 -7.35 2.92
CA ASN A 144 -8.37 -6.75 2.10
C ASN A 144 -8.02 -5.37 2.65
N GLN A 145 -6.88 -5.27 3.32
CA GLN A 145 -6.37 -4.05 3.93
C GLN A 145 -6.26 -2.87 2.94
N ALA A 146 -5.89 -3.12 1.69
CA ALA A 146 -5.86 -2.10 0.65
C ALA A 146 -7.26 -1.53 0.38
N LEU A 147 -8.27 -2.40 0.37
CA LEU A 147 -9.66 -2.00 0.21
C LEU A 147 -10.19 -1.25 1.45
N GLU A 148 -9.84 -1.69 2.65
CA GLU A 148 -10.24 -1.05 3.89
C GLU A 148 -9.70 0.38 4.03
N MET A 149 -8.51 0.66 3.46
CA MET A 149 -8.01 2.04 3.36
C MET A 149 -8.62 2.81 2.18
N ALA A 150 -8.87 2.15 1.05
CA ALA A 150 -9.41 2.80 -0.15
C ALA A 150 -10.82 3.37 0.08
N ARG A 151 -11.63 2.73 0.93
CA ARG A 151 -13.00 3.18 1.27
C ARG A 151 -13.03 4.58 1.92
N PRO A 152 -12.38 4.82 3.08
CA PRO A 152 -12.31 6.16 3.66
C PRO A 152 -11.57 7.16 2.77
N LEU A 153 -10.52 6.73 2.05
CA LEU A 153 -9.79 7.60 1.12
C LEU A 153 -10.71 8.14 0.02
N SER A 154 -11.48 7.26 -0.63
CA SER A 154 -12.49 7.61 -1.65
C SER A 154 -13.50 8.62 -1.14
N ARG A 155 -14.08 8.40 0.06
CA ARG A 155 -15.03 9.34 0.67
C ARG A 155 -14.39 10.71 0.93
N SER A 156 -13.15 10.72 1.43
CA SER A 156 -12.46 11.96 1.79
C SER A 156 -12.04 12.80 0.58
N LEU A 157 -11.77 12.16 -0.57
CA LEU A 157 -11.37 12.82 -1.81
C LEU A 157 -12.54 13.09 -2.75
N GLY A 158 -13.72 12.49 -2.51
CA GLY A 158 -14.84 12.52 -3.45
C GLY A 158 -14.58 11.75 -4.75
N ILE A 159 -13.62 10.82 -4.78
CA ILE A 159 -13.26 10.04 -5.97
C ILE A 159 -13.95 8.67 -5.90
N PRO A 160 -14.63 8.20 -6.96
CA PRO A 160 -15.32 6.91 -6.95
C PRO A 160 -14.37 5.73 -6.77
N LEU A 161 -14.73 4.79 -5.88
CA LEU A 161 -14.00 3.55 -5.65
C LEU A 161 -14.65 2.37 -6.40
N HIS A 162 -13.91 1.77 -7.33
CA HIS A 162 -14.31 0.52 -7.99
C HIS A 162 -13.61 -0.67 -7.33
N SER A 163 -14.19 -1.16 -6.23
CA SER A 163 -13.60 -2.24 -5.42
C SER A 163 -13.48 -3.59 -6.12
N ARG A 164 -14.16 -3.77 -7.26
CA ARG A 164 -14.14 -5.00 -8.08
C ARG A 164 -13.54 -4.78 -9.47
N LEU A 165 -12.80 -3.68 -9.67
CA LEU A 165 -12.19 -3.38 -10.97
C LEU A 165 -11.28 -4.51 -11.48
N ALA A 166 -10.57 -5.17 -10.57
CA ALA A 166 -9.70 -6.29 -10.91
C ALA A 166 -9.75 -7.39 -9.86
N LEU A 167 -9.34 -8.59 -10.29
CA LEU A 167 -9.18 -9.77 -9.46
C LEU A 167 -7.73 -10.25 -9.52
N ARG A 168 -7.27 -10.86 -8.43
CA ARG A 168 -6.02 -11.62 -8.42
C ARG A 168 -6.33 -13.07 -8.78
N GLN A 169 -5.85 -13.53 -9.93
CA GLN A 169 -6.14 -14.87 -10.46
C GLN A 169 -5.23 -15.96 -9.89
N ARG A 170 -3.97 -15.61 -9.59
CA ARG A 170 -2.96 -16.56 -9.09
C ARG A 170 -2.59 -16.25 -7.64
N GLU A 171 -2.64 -17.29 -6.79
CA GLU A 171 -1.98 -17.28 -5.50
C GLU A 171 -0.47 -17.34 -5.74
N THR A 172 0.22 -16.22 -5.57
CA THR A 172 1.69 -16.24 -5.56
C THR A 172 2.14 -16.89 -4.24
N GLN A 173 2.69 -18.10 -4.30
CA GLN A 173 3.25 -18.81 -3.14
C GLN A 173 4.33 -17.97 -2.41
N ALA A 174 4.46 -18.20 -1.10
CA ALA A 174 5.48 -17.56 -0.26
C ALA A 174 6.91 -17.88 -0.79
N GLN A 175 7.68 -16.82 -1.00
CA GLN A 175 8.91 -16.77 -1.78
C GLN A 175 10.17 -17.18 -0.96
N ALA A 176 10.25 -18.42 -0.51
CA ALA A 176 11.47 -18.91 0.15
C ALA A 176 12.38 -19.77 -0.77
N GLN A 177 11.92 -20.21 -1.94
CA GLN A 177 12.62 -21.26 -2.72
C GLN A 177 12.77 -21.02 -4.23
N LEU A 178 12.49 -19.82 -4.76
CA LEU A 178 12.52 -19.59 -6.22
C LEU A 178 13.58 -18.58 -6.66
N ASP A 179 14.26 -18.95 -7.75
CA ASP A 179 15.31 -18.23 -8.45
C ASP A 179 14.83 -16.86 -8.95
N PRO A 180 15.67 -15.80 -8.94
CA PRO A 180 15.32 -14.46 -9.43
C PRO A 180 14.62 -14.41 -10.81
N SER A 181 15.01 -15.30 -11.73
CA SER A 181 14.40 -15.41 -13.08
C SER A 181 12.95 -15.95 -13.04
N GLN A 182 12.67 -16.89 -12.15
CA GLN A 182 11.33 -17.44 -11.92
C GLN A 182 10.43 -16.47 -11.12
N ARG A 183 11.03 -15.55 -10.34
CA ARG A 183 10.28 -14.49 -9.63
C ARG A 183 9.60 -13.51 -10.59
N GLN A 184 10.22 -13.17 -11.72
CA GLN A 184 9.60 -12.31 -12.73
C GLN A 184 8.43 -13.01 -13.44
N GLN A 185 8.60 -14.28 -13.84
CA GLN A 185 7.54 -15.05 -14.53
C GLN A 185 6.32 -15.36 -13.66
N ASN A 186 6.49 -15.53 -12.35
CA ASN A 186 5.39 -15.83 -11.43
C ASN A 186 4.45 -14.64 -11.13
N ILE A 187 4.90 -13.41 -11.38
CA ILE A 187 4.08 -12.22 -11.18
C ILE A 187 3.32 -11.87 -12.46
N HIS A 188 3.87 -12.16 -13.64
CA HIS A 188 3.19 -11.94 -14.91
C HIS A 188 1.83 -12.66 -14.97
N HIS A 189 0.79 -11.88 -15.28
CA HIS A 189 -0.62 -12.31 -15.33
C HIS A 189 -1.24 -12.68 -13.97
N ALA A 190 -0.72 -12.17 -12.85
CA ALA A 190 -1.36 -12.35 -11.55
C ALA A 190 -2.73 -11.65 -11.45
N PHE A 191 -3.01 -10.68 -12.32
CA PHE A 191 -4.22 -9.85 -12.28
C PHE A 191 -5.01 -9.84 -13.57
N SER A 192 -6.33 -9.76 -13.45
CA SER A 192 -7.27 -9.60 -14.57
C SER A 192 -8.34 -8.55 -14.26
N LEU A 193 -8.75 -7.76 -15.26
CA LEU A 193 -9.96 -6.95 -15.15
C LEU A 193 -11.22 -7.81 -15.13
N GLN A 194 -12.27 -7.31 -14.49
CA GLN A 194 -13.60 -7.84 -14.71
C GLN A 194 -14.13 -7.34 -16.07
N ALA A 195 -14.83 -8.22 -16.81
CA ALA A 195 -15.31 -7.90 -18.14
C ALA A 195 -16.18 -6.63 -18.17
N GLN A 196 -17.02 -6.45 -17.15
CA GLN A 196 -17.92 -5.30 -17.06
C GLN A 196 -17.22 -3.98 -16.71
N THR A 197 -15.94 -4.00 -16.32
CA THR A 197 -15.20 -2.81 -15.87
C THR A 197 -14.17 -2.34 -16.88
N MET A 198 -14.07 -2.97 -18.05
CA MET A 198 -13.05 -2.64 -19.06
C MET A 198 -13.19 -1.19 -19.58
N GLU A 199 -14.41 -0.73 -19.83
CA GLU A 199 -14.65 0.64 -20.32
C GLU A 199 -14.32 1.71 -19.27
N LEU A 200 -14.38 1.39 -17.97
CA LEU A 200 -13.96 2.32 -16.91
C LEU A 200 -12.45 2.62 -16.94
N VAL A 201 -11.66 1.73 -17.54
CA VAL A 201 -10.19 1.83 -17.55
C VAL A 201 -9.70 2.66 -18.75
N ARG A 202 -10.40 2.60 -19.88
CA ARG A 202 -9.98 3.27 -21.12
C ARG A 202 -9.88 4.78 -20.93
N GLY A 203 -8.70 5.35 -21.16
CA GLY A 203 -8.43 6.77 -21.03
C GLY A 203 -8.40 7.30 -19.59
N ALA A 204 -8.62 6.47 -18.58
CA ALA A 204 -8.76 6.91 -17.20
C ALA A 204 -7.41 7.18 -16.52
N HIS A 205 -7.42 8.09 -15.53
CA HIS A 205 -6.38 8.18 -14.52
C HIS A 205 -6.82 7.39 -13.28
N ILE A 206 -6.15 6.27 -13.03
CA ILE A 206 -6.49 5.32 -11.99
C ILE A 206 -5.55 5.46 -10.80
N GLY A 207 -6.11 5.66 -9.61
CA GLY A 207 -5.41 5.61 -8.33
C GLY A 207 -5.46 4.20 -7.77
N VAL A 208 -4.31 3.53 -7.67
CA VAL A 208 -4.19 2.17 -7.13
C VAL A 208 -3.76 2.26 -5.67
N VAL A 209 -4.65 1.87 -4.76
CA VAL A 209 -4.40 1.88 -3.32
C VAL A 209 -3.75 0.58 -2.87
N ASP A 210 -2.68 0.67 -2.08
CA ASP A 210 -2.02 -0.46 -1.41
C ASP A 210 -1.46 -0.06 -0.04
N ASP A 211 -1.05 -1.02 0.79
CA ASP A 211 -0.47 -0.74 2.10
C ASP A 211 1.01 -0.34 2.03
N VAL A 212 1.83 -1.20 1.45
CA VAL A 212 3.28 -1.06 1.46
C VAL A 212 3.82 -1.41 0.09
N MET A 213 4.51 -0.44 -0.50
CA MET A 213 5.33 -0.69 -1.66
C MET A 213 6.75 -1.06 -1.24
N THR A 214 7.09 -2.33 -1.40
CA THR A 214 8.47 -2.85 -1.24
C THR A 214 9.23 -2.68 -2.56
N THR A 215 9.46 -3.73 -3.34
CA THR A 215 10.16 -3.61 -4.64
C THR A 215 9.34 -2.90 -5.71
N GLY A 216 8.02 -2.74 -5.50
CA GLY A 216 7.12 -2.18 -6.50
C GLY A 216 6.66 -3.17 -7.57
N GLN A 217 7.11 -4.43 -7.55
CA GLN A 217 6.75 -5.42 -8.56
C GLN A 217 5.23 -5.67 -8.66
N THR A 218 4.54 -5.73 -7.52
CA THR A 218 3.08 -5.92 -7.51
C THR A 218 2.37 -4.73 -8.17
N MET A 219 2.77 -3.50 -7.83
CA MET A 219 2.24 -2.28 -8.46
C MET A 219 2.57 -2.24 -9.95
N ASN A 220 3.79 -2.61 -10.34
CA ASN A 220 4.23 -2.65 -11.73
C ASN A 220 3.37 -3.58 -12.59
N GLU A 221 3.15 -4.81 -12.14
CA GLU A 221 2.32 -5.76 -12.88
C GLU A 221 0.85 -5.32 -12.93
N PHE A 222 0.32 -4.77 -11.84
CA PHE A 222 -1.04 -4.28 -11.80
C PHE A 222 -1.23 -3.09 -12.75
N ALA A 223 -0.30 -2.15 -12.74
CA ALA A 223 -0.27 -1.03 -13.68
C ALA A 223 -0.11 -1.50 -15.12
N ALA A 224 0.76 -2.46 -15.40
CA ALA A 224 0.93 -3.03 -16.74
C ALA A 224 -0.39 -3.64 -17.25
N MET A 225 -1.14 -4.32 -16.38
CA MET A 225 -2.47 -4.81 -16.71
C MET A 225 -3.42 -3.67 -17.05
N LEU A 226 -3.50 -2.62 -16.22
CA LEU A 226 -4.37 -1.46 -16.49
C LEU A 226 -4.00 -0.75 -17.80
N LYS A 227 -2.70 -0.55 -18.05
CA LYS A 227 -2.19 0.08 -19.28
C LYS A 227 -2.53 -0.72 -20.53
N ARG A 228 -2.49 -2.06 -20.49
CA ARG A 228 -2.94 -2.93 -21.60
C ARG A 228 -4.41 -2.72 -21.97
N TYR A 229 -5.25 -2.35 -21.01
CA TYR A 229 -6.66 -2.01 -21.23
C TYR A 229 -6.91 -0.52 -21.49
N GLY A 230 -5.84 0.26 -21.70
CA GLY A 230 -5.93 1.64 -22.17
C GLY A 230 -5.99 2.69 -21.07
N ALA A 231 -5.59 2.38 -19.83
CA ALA A 231 -5.43 3.42 -18.79
C ALA A 231 -4.48 4.52 -19.28
N ALA A 232 -4.91 5.79 -19.21
CA ALA A 232 -4.05 6.91 -19.57
C ALA A 232 -2.95 7.10 -18.52
N ARG A 233 -3.31 6.99 -17.24
CA ARG A 233 -2.38 7.17 -16.11
C ARG A 233 -2.71 6.21 -14.98
N VAL A 234 -1.69 5.67 -14.33
CA VAL A 234 -1.78 4.85 -13.13
C VAL A 234 -0.89 5.47 -12.06
N THR A 235 -1.49 5.82 -10.92
CA THR A 235 -0.77 6.35 -9.76
C THR A 235 -0.96 5.41 -8.58
N GLY A 236 0.14 4.88 -8.06
CA GLY A 236 0.14 4.16 -6.79
C GLY A 236 -0.09 5.12 -5.63
N ILE A 237 -1.00 4.80 -4.72
CA ILE A 237 -1.25 5.55 -3.49
C ILE A 237 -1.05 4.55 -2.36
N VAL A 238 0.09 4.66 -1.67
CA VAL A 238 0.48 3.69 -0.65
C VAL A 238 0.65 4.34 0.70
N PHE A 239 0.33 3.60 1.76
CA PHE A 239 0.60 4.10 3.10
C PHE A 239 2.11 4.22 3.33
N ALA A 240 2.88 3.17 3.01
CA ALA A 240 4.32 3.18 3.24
C ALA A 240 5.16 2.71 2.05
N ARG A 241 6.37 3.26 1.93
CA ARG A 241 7.38 2.83 0.96
C ARG A 241 8.63 2.34 1.70
N THR A 242 9.12 1.15 1.38
CA THR A 242 10.38 0.64 1.97
C THR A 242 11.58 1.45 1.47
N PRO A 243 12.36 2.11 2.35
CA PRO A 243 13.60 2.78 1.97
C PRO A 243 14.61 1.82 1.32
N PRO A 244 15.56 2.32 0.51
CA PRO A 244 16.68 1.50 0.07
C PRO A 244 17.52 1.10 1.30
N GLN A 245 18.10 -0.10 1.25
CA GLN A 245 19.07 -0.56 2.26
C GLN A 245 20.45 0.04 2.00
#